data_AF-A0A9W8L0L8-F1
#
_entry.id   AF-A0A9W8L0L8-F1
#
_cell.length_a   1.000
_cell.length_b   1.000
_cell.length_c   1.000
_cell.angle_alpha   90.00
_cell.angle_beta   90.00
_cell.angle_gamma   90.00
#
_symmetry.space_group_name_H-M   'P 1'
#
loop_
_entity.id
_entity.type
_entity.pdbx_description
1 polymer ?
#
loop_
_entity_poly.entity_id
_entity_poly.type
_entity_poly.pdbx_seq_one_letter_code
_entity_poly.pdbx_strand_id
1 'polypeptide(L)'
;MPSAPPSKKPADQVSGKLFEFQSQLPQLPVPSLEETLPKYLKTVEPLLSKESFAKTKKIVEEFGQSAQGKELQRRLEARAAEPGRVNWLEEWWNDLSYMGYRDPVVPYVSYFYAYKDDKLRRKASQRAAAIVRAAWEFRRQVATGELSPEMARTTPLCSHSYNYMFNATRIPKKPSDYEATYDLAKNEHITVARNNQFFSLQLVHDAQLLSAAEIESQLDRIIEIADSTAAVPVGILTSDNRDIWTDNYKLLSKASPKNVETLEKLQSSAFLLCLDDTRPVTREEYHRTYWHGNGSNRWFDKSLQFIVCDNGKAGFLGEHSSMDGTPTSRLNDYVLDQTLNNKVELGSPSVRSDLPTPEPLTFVTPPKVVHAIEAAKERFIKVINQHQLRVLQYEGFGKDEIKKLGFSPDGFVQMAIQLGYYKLYGKSRATYEAAATRKFAHGRTETCRSVSNESVSFCKEFENPATSIEDRAAALRAAVKAHGAYAKACAEGKGVDRHLLGLRLVLKPGEEKPAIFQDTTYAESSHWYLSTSQLSSEHFEGWGFSEVVPDGYGIAYTIRKDSVILHIAAMKNEFGLNSDHLAHYIKEALGEMRLAVLASKLKEATSKPKL
;
A
#
# COMPACT_ATOMS: atom_id res chain seq x y z
N MET A 1 -1.24 18.10 -25.98
CA MET A 1 -1.16 17.49 -24.64
C MET A 1 -2.61 17.35 -24.18
N PRO A 2 -3.01 16.22 -23.57
CA PRO A 2 -4.32 16.13 -22.94
C PRO A 2 -4.56 17.30 -22.02
N SER A 3 -5.82 17.74 -21.94
CA SER A 3 -6.22 18.90 -21.16
C SER A 3 -6.11 18.66 -19.65
N ALA A 4 -5.56 17.50 -19.24
CA ALA A 4 -5.17 17.13 -17.89
C ALA A 4 -4.74 18.40 -17.15
N PRO A 5 -5.53 18.83 -16.15
CA PRO A 5 -5.32 20.13 -15.56
C PRO A 5 -3.86 20.21 -15.10
N PRO A 6 -3.15 21.32 -15.38
CA PRO A 6 -1.78 21.50 -14.89
C PRO A 6 -1.82 21.29 -13.39
N SER A 7 -0.92 20.47 -12.80
CA SER A 7 -0.83 20.14 -11.36
C SER A 7 -1.68 21.07 -10.48
N LYS A 8 -2.99 20.78 -10.44
CA LYS A 8 -3.93 21.49 -9.61
C LYS A 8 -4.25 20.43 -8.62
N LYS A 9 -3.66 20.56 -7.42
CA LYS A 9 -4.18 19.86 -6.26
C LYS A 9 -5.71 19.96 -6.34
N PRO A 10 -6.46 18.86 -6.18
CA PRO A 10 -7.91 18.95 -6.12
C PRO A 10 -8.29 20.08 -5.19
N ALA A 11 -9.31 20.86 -5.55
CA ALA A 11 -9.85 21.82 -4.61
C ALA A 11 -10.26 21.02 -3.36
N ASP A 12 -9.72 21.37 -2.19
CA ASP A 12 -10.02 20.63 -0.97
C ASP A 12 -11.53 20.67 -0.74
N GLN A 13 -12.18 19.51 -0.79
CA GLN A 13 -13.54 19.40 -0.33
C GLN A 13 -13.51 19.47 1.20
N VAL A 14 -13.77 20.65 1.76
CA VAL A 14 -13.72 20.91 3.21
C VAL A 14 -15.09 20.82 3.89
N SER A 15 -16.15 20.56 3.13
CA SER A 15 -17.53 20.54 3.62
C SER A 15 -18.15 19.15 3.57
N GLY A 16 -19.02 18.85 4.54
CA GLY A 16 -19.73 17.59 4.66
C GLY A 16 -19.26 16.75 5.84
N LYS A 17 -20.02 15.71 6.16
CA LYS A 17 -19.75 14.78 7.26
C LYS A 17 -18.35 14.17 7.16
N LEU A 18 -17.87 13.78 5.97
CA LEU A 18 -16.55 13.15 5.78
C LEU A 18 -15.39 14.02 6.26
N PHE A 19 -15.55 15.33 6.16
CA PHE A 19 -14.52 16.33 6.45
C PHE A 19 -14.80 17.12 7.73
N GLU A 20 -15.81 16.73 8.52
CA GLU A 20 -16.29 17.42 9.72
C GLU A 20 -15.15 17.77 10.71
N PHE A 21 -14.19 16.87 10.88
CA PHE A 21 -13.06 17.06 11.79
C PHE A 21 -11.79 17.62 11.12
N GLN A 22 -11.77 17.79 9.79
CA GLN A 22 -10.54 18.06 9.03
C GLN A 22 -9.83 19.35 9.47
N SER A 23 -10.59 20.40 9.81
CA SER A 23 -10.06 21.69 10.31
C SER A 23 -9.62 21.64 11.77
N GLN A 24 -10.00 20.61 12.52
CA GLN A 24 -9.67 20.43 13.94
C GLN A 24 -8.44 19.53 14.15
N LEU A 25 -7.96 18.86 13.10
CA LEU A 25 -6.82 17.96 13.20
C LEU A 25 -5.54 18.75 13.50
N PRO A 26 -4.72 18.28 14.46
CA PRO A 26 -3.43 18.91 14.73
C PRO A 26 -2.50 18.77 13.52
N GLN A 27 -1.61 19.73 13.32
CA GLN A 27 -0.52 19.60 12.36
C GLN A 27 0.45 18.49 12.79
N LEU A 28 1.12 17.87 11.83
CA LEU A 28 2.17 16.90 12.11
C LEU A 28 3.31 17.58 12.90
N PRO A 29 3.68 17.11 14.10
CA PRO A 29 4.72 17.74 14.90
C PRO A 29 6.09 17.62 14.23
N VAL A 30 6.99 18.54 14.59
CA VAL A 30 8.43 18.38 14.39
C VAL A 30 9.01 17.97 15.75
N PRO A 31 9.47 16.73 15.95
CA PRO A 31 10.11 16.33 17.20
C PRO A 31 11.36 17.17 17.49
N SER A 32 11.79 17.25 18.75
CA SER A 32 13.06 17.92 19.05
C SER A 32 14.26 17.01 18.74
N LEU A 33 15.46 17.59 18.63
CA LEU A 33 16.70 16.82 18.51
C LEU A 33 16.92 15.94 19.76
N GLU A 34 16.64 16.47 20.94
CA GLU A 34 16.76 15.78 22.23
C GLU A 34 15.81 14.57 22.34
N GLU A 35 14.64 14.62 21.70
CA GLU A 35 13.73 13.46 21.62
C GLU A 35 14.15 12.45 20.54
N THR A 36 14.81 12.90 19.48
CA THR A 36 15.06 12.10 18.27
C THR A 36 16.39 11.37 18.31
N LEU A 37 17.48 12.06 18.68
CA LEU A 37 18.83 11.51 18.59
C LEU A 37 19.07 10.34 19.55
N PRO A 38 18.65 10.38 20.84
CA PRO A 38 18.75 9.21 21.72
C PRO A 38 17.91 8.03 21.23
N LYS A 39 16.74 8.32 20.65
CA LYS A 39 15.85 7.31 20.07
C LYS A 39 16.50 6.65 18.84
N TYR A 40 17.13 7.44 17.97
CA TYR A 40 17.88 6.95 16.82
C TYR A 40 19.01 6.02 17.27
N LEU A 41 19.80 6.41 18.28
CA LEU A 41 20.85 5.56 18.85
C LEU A 41 20.29 4.22 19.35
N LYS A 42 19.17 4.22 20.08
CA LYS A 42 18.52 2.98 20.52
C LYS A 42 18.10 2.08 19.35
N THR A 43 17.68 2.67 18.22
CA THR A 43 17.23 1.91 17.05
C THR A 43 18.36 1.34 16.19
N VAL A 44 19.57 1.92 16.26
CA VAL A 44 20.73 1.43 15.49
C VAL A 44 21.66 0.54 16.31
N GLU A 45 21.69 0.70 17.64
CA GLU A 45 22.45 -0.18 18.55
C GLU A 45 22.31 -1.68 18.25
N PRO A 46 21.11 -2.26 18.06
CA PRO A 46 20.97 -3.70 17.80
C PRO A 46 21.55 -4.17 16.45
N LEU A 47 21.87 -3.24 15.54
CA LEU A 47 22.38 -3.54 14.19
C LEU A 47 23.90 -3.46 14.12
N LEU A 48 24.58 -3.01 15.18
CA LEU A 48 25.98 -2.61 15.14
C LEU A 48 26.86 -3.44 16.07
N SER A 49 28.15 -3.48 15.71
CA SER A 49 29.19 -3.87 16.66
C SER A 49 29.34 -2.80 17.75
N LYS A 50 29.96 -3.14 18.89
CA LYS A 50 30.26 -2.17 19.96
C LYS A 50 31.11 -1.00 19.46
N GLU A 51 32.09 -1.27 18.58
CA GLU A 51 32.97 -0.27 18.01
C GLU A 51 32.22 0.67 17.06
N SER A 52 31.44 0.11 16.13
CA SER A 52 30.62 0.87 15.19
C SER A 52 29.59 1.73 15.93
N PHE A 53 28.94 1.19 16.96
CA PHE A 53 28.00 1.94 17.78
C PHE A 53 28.67 3.10 18.54
N ALA A 54 29.87 2.88 19.11
CA ALA A 54 30.61 3.95 19.78
C ALA A 54 30.95 5.11 18.82
N LYS A 55 31.34 4.78 17.59
CA LYS A 55 31.59 5.78 16.53
C LYS A 55 30.31 6.55 16.18
N THR A 56 29.21 5.86 15.87
CA THR A 56 27.93 6.50 15.54
C THR A 56 27.41 7.35 16.70
N LYS A 57 27.52 6.85 17.94
CA LYS A 57 27.14 7.58 19.14
C LYS A 57 27.86 8.91 19.24
N LYS A 58 29.18 8.94 19.06
CA LYS A 58 29.97 10.17 19.05
C LYS A 58 29.48 11.14 17.97
N ILE A 59 29.28 10.67 16.74
CA ILE A 59 28.79 11.49 15.61
C ILE A 59 27.42 12.11 15.94
N VAL A 60 26.51 11.33 16.52
CA VAL A 60 25.15 11.77 16.86
C VAL A 60 25.16 12.80 18.00
N GLU A 61 25.96 12.57 19.05
CA GLU A 61 26.11 13.50 20.17
C GLU A 61 26.73 14.83 19.70
N GLU A 62 27.76 14.78 18.86
CA GLU A 62 28.38 15.97 18.24
C GLU A 62 27.38 16.73 17.36
N PHE A 63 26.59 16.02 16.54
CA PHE A 63 25.55 16.65 15.71
C PHE A 63 24.51 17.39 16.55
N GLY A 64 24.00 16.77 17.62
CA GLY A 64 23.01 17.39 18.52
C GLY A 64 23.51 18.65 19.23
N GLN A 65 24.81 18.74 19.48
CA GLN A 65 25.43 19.92 20.11
C GLN A 65 25.88 20.98 19.09
N SER A 66 26.08 20.58 17.83
CA SER A 66 26.60 21.45 16.77
C SER A 66 25.67 22.61 16.41
N ALA A 67 26.26 23.73 15.98
CA ALA A 67 25.51 24.86 15.42
C ALA A 67 24.72 24.44 14.17
N GLN A 68 25.27 23.53 13.37
CA GLN A 68 24.62 23.03 12.16
C GLN A 68 23.34 22.25 12.49
N GLY A 69 23.39 21.30 13.43
CA GLY A 69 22.21 20.53 13.85
C GLY A 69 21.08 21.43 14.35
N LYS A 70 21.41 22.41 15.20
CA LYS A 70 20.46 23.43 15.70
C LYS A 70 19.86 24.28 14.58
N GLU A 71 20.67 24.67 13.59
CA GLU A 71 20.19 25.44 12.44
C GLU A 71 19.25 24.61 11.54
N LEU A 72 19.52 23.32 11.33
CA LEU A 72 18.61 22.44 10.57
C LEU A 72 17.29 22.24 11.31
N GLN A 73 17.34 22.04 12.63
CA GLN A 73 16.13 21.99 13.46
C GLN A 73 15.29 23.27 13.29
N ARG A 74 15.93 24.44 13.48
CA ARG A 74 15.28 25.74 13.35
C ARG A 74 14.64 25.94 11.97
N ARG A 75 15.31 25.50 10.89
CA ARG A 75 14.76 25.57 9.52
C ARG A 75 13.58 24.64 9.32
N LEU A 76 13.61 23.44 9.89
CA LEU A 76 12.51 22.50 9.79
C LEU A 76 11.28 23.00 10.55
N GLU A 77 11.47 23.56 11.74
CA GLU A 77 10.43 24.24 12.50
C GLU A 77 9.88 25.45 11.75
N ALA A 78 10.75 26.26 11.14
CA ALA A 78 10.33 27.40 10.31
C ALA A 78 9.52 26.95 9.09
N ARG A 79 9.89 25.82 8.45
CA ARG A 79 9.09 25.20 7.38
C ARG A 79 7.72 24.79 7.92
N ALA A 80 7.67 24.11 9.06
CA ALA A 80 6.39 23.68 9.65
C ALA A 80 5.48 24.87 10.02
N ALA A 81 6.06 25.99 10.44
CA ALA A 81 5.36 27.22 10.76
C ALA A 81 5.07 28.14 9.54
N GLU A 82 5.45 27.73 8.32
CA GLU A 82 5.26 28.53 7.11
C GLU A 82 3.75 28.78 6.87
N PRO A 83 3.31 30.06 6.67
CA PRO A 83 1.92 30.37 6.44
C PRO A 83 1.31 29.58 5.28
N GLY A 84 0.17 28.93 5.52
CA GLY A 84 -0.52 28.10 4.52
C GLY A 84 0.01 26.67 4.40
N ARG A 85 1.08 26.30 5.13
CA ARG A 85 1.54 24.91 5.19
C ARG A 85 0.75 24.13 6.25
N VAL A 86 0.07 23.07 5.81
CA VAL A 86 -0.71 22.19 6.69
C VAL A 86 0.16 21.08 7.29
N ASN A 87 1.09 20.56 6.49
CA ASN A 87 1.98 19.47 6.87
C ASN A 87 3.37 19.72 6.29
N TRP A 88 4.40 19.67 7.13
CA TRP A 88 5.77 20.00 6.74
C TRP A 88 6.41 18.95 5.83
N LEU A 89 5.89 17.71 5.88
CA LEU A 89 6.46 16.53 5.23
C LEU A 89 5.76 16.16 3.92
N GLU A 90 4.44 16.40 3.80
CA GLU A 90 3.57 15.90 2.71
C GLU A 90 4.20 16.03 1.31
N GLU A 91 4.60 17.24 0.92
CA GLU A 91 5.17 17.53 -0.40
C GLU A 91 6.47 16.74 -0.65
N TRP A 92 7.36 16.70 0.33
CA TRP A 92 8.61 15.96 0.23
C TRP A 92 8.40 14.46 0.18
N TRP A 93 7.48 13.94 0.99
CA TRP A 93 7.19 12.51 1.01
C TRP A 93 6.53 12.04 -0.29
N ASN A 94 5.53 12.79 -0.78
CA ASN A 94 4.85 12.46 -2.03
C ASN A 94 5.82 12.47 -3.22
N ASP A 95 6.75 13.43 -3.26
CA ASP A 95 7.74 13.51 -4.33
C ASP A 95 8.82 12.42 -4.19
N LEU A 96 9.54 12.38 -3.07
CA LEU A 96 10.70 11.49 -2.92
C LEU A 96 10.34 10.00 -2.94
N SER A 97 9.21 9.62 -2.36
CA SER A 97 8.84 8.21 -2.23
C SER A 97 8.03 7.68 -3.39
N TYR A 98 7.41 8.55 -4.20
CA TYR A 98 6.45 8.11 -5.22
C TYR A 98 6.58 8.86 -6.54
N MET A 99 6.32 10.17 -6.58
CA MET A 99 6.20 10.90 -7.86
C MET A 99 7.55 11.06 -8.58
N GLY A 100 8.61 11.32 -7.80
CA GLY A 100 10.00 11.39 -8.25
C GLY A 100 10.68 10.02 -8.34
N TYR A 101 10.06 8.95 -7.84
CA TYR A 101 10.54 7.59 -8.01
C TYR A 101 10.26 7.11 -9.44
N ARG A 102 11.32 6.72 -10.17
CA ARG A 102 11.27 6.53 -11.63
C ARG A 102 11.18 5.08 -12.08
N ASP A 103 11.33 4.10 -11.19
CA ASP A 103 11.05 2.71 -11.53
C ASP A 103 9.55 2.50 -11.80
N PRO A 104 9.18 1.41 -12.50
CA PRO A 104 7.78 1.06 -12.72
C PRO A 104 6.90 1.15 -11.46
N VAL A 105 5.68 1.68 -11.59
CA VAL A 105 4.72 1.66 -10.47
C VAL A 105 4.32 0.24 -10.09
N VAL A 106 4.26 -0.68 -11.06
CA VAL A 106 4.11 -2.11 -10.82
C VAL A 106 5.43 -2.79 -11.15
N PRO A 107 6.00 -3.61 -10.25
CA PRO A 107 5.45 -4.02 -8.96
C PRO A 107 5.78 -3.11 -7.76
N TYR A 108 6.62 -2.09 -7.94
CA TYR A 108 7.36 -1.45 -6.83
C TYR A 108 6.57 -0.44 -5.99
N VAL A 109 5.48 0.14 -6.51
CA VAL A 109 4.67 1.17 -5.83
C VAL A 109 3.26 0.68 -5.53
N SER A 110 2.62 0.00 -6.48
CA SER A 110 1.23 -0.45 -6.35
C SER A 110 1.08 -1.59 -5.33
N TYR A 111 -0.05 -1.59 -4.62
CA TYR A 111 -0.47 -2.68 -3.73
C TYR A 111 -1.80 -3.25 -4.19
N PHE A 112 -2.11 -4.49 -3.80
CA PHE A 112 -3.35 -5.16 -4.21
C PHE A 112 -4.09 -5.80 -3.03
N TYR A 113 -5.39 -6.01 -3.21
CA TYR A 113 -6.24 -6.80 -2.31
C TYR A 113 -6.82 -8.00 -3.05
N ALA A 114 -6.84 -9.16 -2.41
CA ALA A 114 -7.61 -10.31 -2.85
C ALA A 114 -8.91 -10.38 -2.05
N TYR A 115 -10.06 -10.44 -2.72
CA TYR A 115 -11.35 -10.47 -2.03
C TYR A 115 -11.81 -11.88 -1.68
N LYS A 116 -12.64 -12.01 -0.64
CA LYS A 116 -13.46 -13.21 -0.42
C LYS A 116 -14.41 -13.46 -1.57
N ASP A 117 -14.75 -14.73 -1.80
CA ASP A 117 -15.66 -15.12 -2.87
C ASP A 117 -17.10 -14.70 -2.59
N ASP A 118 -17.75 -14.13 -3.60
CA ASP A 118 -19.20 -13.89 -3.59
C ASP A 118 -19.92 -15.20 -3.93
N LYS A 119 -20.58 -15.79 -2.94
CA LYS A 119 -21.31 -17.04 -3.11
C LYS A 119 -22.68 -16.86 -3.77
N LEU A 120 -23.22 -15.63 -3.79
CA LEU A 120 -24.52 -15.27 -4.34
C LEU A 120 -24.41 -14.96 -5.84
N ARG A 121 -23.37 -14.22 -6.25
CA ARG A 121 -23.15 -13.79 -7.63
C ARG A 121 -21.90 -14.45 -8.21
N ARG A 122 -22.09 -15.63 -8.78
CA ARG A 122 -20.98 -16.49 -9.27
C ARG A 122 -20.52 -16.14 -10.68
N LYS A 123 -21.39 -15.57 -11.51
CA LYS A 123 -21.03 -15.10 -12.85
C LYS A 123 -20.17 -13.84 -12.73
N ALA A 124 -19.09 -13.76 -13.51
CA ALA A 124 -18.14 -12.66 -13.44
C ALA A 124 -18.81 -11.28 -13.66
N SER A 125 -19.62 -11.13 -14.71
CA SER A 125 -20.34 -9.89 -15.00
C SER A 125 -21.37 -9.53 -13.92
N GLN A 126 -22.07 -10.51 -13.36
CA GLN A 126 -23.00 -10.29 -12.24
C GLN A 126 -22.27 -9.79 -10.98
N ARG A 127 -21.13 -10.41 -10.63
CA ARG A 127 -20.30 -9.97 -9.50
C ARG A 127 -19.72 -8.59 -9.75
N ALA A 128 -19.22 -8.33 -10.95
CA ALA A 128 -18.69 -7.04 -11.36
C ALA A 128 -19.76 -5.95 -11.29
N ALA A 129 -20.98 -6.20 -11.76
CA ALA A 129 -22.09 -5.26 -11.67
C ALA A 129 -22.42 -4.88 -10.22
N ALA A 130 -22.43 -5.84 -9.29
CA ALA A 130 -22.66 -5.57 -7.88
C ALA A 130 -21.51 -4.77 -7.24
N ILE A 131 -20.25 -5.06 -7.60
CA ILE A 131 -19.08 -4.28 -7.18
C ILE A 131 -19.19 -2.84 -7.69
N VAL A 132 -19.54 -2.65 -8.96
CA VAL A 132 -19.72 -1.31 -9.57
C VAL A 132 -20.81 -0.53 -8.83
N ARG A 133 -21.97 -1.15 -8.56
CA ARG A 133 -23.06 -0.50 -7.79
C ARG A 133 -22.61 -0.05 -6.42
N ALA A 134 -21.93 -0.92 -5.66
CA ALA A 134 -21.46 -0.59 -4.33
C ALA A 134 -20.35 0.47 -4.35
N ALA A 135 -19.39 0.37 -5.27
CA ALA A 135 -18.31 1.36 -5.42
C ALA A 135 -18.87 2.73 -5.86
N TRP A 136 -19.90 2.74 -6.69
CA TRP A 136 -20.57 3.97 -7.12
C TRP A 136 -21.33 4.65 -5.98
N GLU A 137 -22.01 3.89 -5.13
CA GLU A 137 -22.65 4.46 -3.93
C GLU A 137 -21.62 5.02 -2.96
N PHE A 138 -20.48 4.34 -2.76
CA PHE A 138 -19.39 4.88 -1.95
C PHE A 138 -18.84 6.18 -2.56
N ARG A 139 -18.64 6.22 -3.89
CA ARG A 139 -18.24 7.43 -4.61
C ARG A 139 -19.24 8.56 -4.39
N ARG A 140 -20.55 8.29 -4.45
CA ARG A 140 -21.60 9.27 -4.19
C ARG A 140 -21.44 9.86 -2.78
N GLN A 141 -21.26 9.03 -1.77
CA GLN A 141 -21.07 9.49 -0.38
C GLN A 141 -19.79 10.31 -0.18
N VAL A 142 -18.71 10.00 -0.91
CA VAL A 142 -17.49 10.84 -0.93
C VAL A 142 -17.79 12.18 -1.61
N ALA A 143 -18.39 12.15 -2.80
CA ALA A 143 -18.70 13.33 -3.60
C ALA A 143 -19.66 14.31 -2.91
N THR A 144 -20.67 13.80 -2.19
CA THR A 144 -21.62 14.64 -1.44
C THR A 144 -21.13 14.97 -0.02
N GLY A 145 -20.01 14.38 0.40
CA GLY A 145 -19.49 14.51 1.77
C GLY A 145 -20.33 13.80 2.84
N GLU A 146 -21.29 12.95 2.48
CA GLU A 146 -22.14 12.20 3.42
C GLU A 146 -21.41 11.07 4.15
N LEU A 147 -20.31 10.56 3.57
CA LEU A 147 -19.54 9.46 4.16
C LEU A 147 -19.09 9.85 5.58
N SER A 148 -19.28 8.98 6.57
CA SER A 148 -18.86 9.29 7.95
C SER A 148 -17.34 9.47 8.07
N PRO A 149 -16.83 10.28 9.01
CA PRO A 149 -15.40 10.33 9.33
C PRO A 149 -14.85 8.97 9.75
N GLU A 150 -13.57 8.74 9.47
CA GLU A 150 -12.85 7.64 10.09
C GLU A 150 -12.41 8.00 11.50
N MET A 151 -12.56 7.03 12.42
CA MET A 151 -12.20 7.17 13.83
C MET A 151 -11.24 6.05 14.23
N ALA A 152 -10.08 6.41 14.77
CA ALA A 152 -9.24 5.50 15.53
C ALA A 152 -9.70 5.52 16.99
N ARG A 153 -10.61 4.60 17.35
CA ARG A 153 -11.37 4.65 18.61
C ARG A 153 -12.16 5.95 18.72
N THR A 154 -11.64 6.93 19.44
CA THR A 154 -12.27 8.25 19.67
C THR A 154 -11.54 9.38 18.95
N THR A 155 -10.42 9.10 18.28
CA THR A 155 -9.61 10.10 17.58
C THR A 155 -9.99 10.16 16.10
N PRO A 156 -10.37 11.32 15.55
CA PRO A 156 -10.66 11.45 14.13
C PRO A 156 -9.37 11.28 13.29
N LEU A 157 -9.54 10.71 12.09
CA LEU A 157 -8.48 10.55 11.11
C LEU A 157 -8.71 11.48 9.91
N CYS A 158 -7.61 11.96 9.34
CA CYS A 158 -7.56 12.83 8.17
C CYS A 158 -8.20 12.16 6.95
N SER A 159 -9.09 12.90 6.30
CA SER A 159 -9.82 12.51 5.10
C SER A 159 -9.24 13.13 3.83
N HIS A 160 -8.19 13.95 3.90
CA HIS A 160 -7.61 14.64 2.72
C HIS A 160 -7.33 13.72 1.52
N SER A 161 -6.84 12.49 1.75
CA SER A 161 -6.54 11.55 0.67
C SER A 161 -7.76 11.10 -0.14
N TYR A 162 -8.98 11.25 0.39
CA TYR A 162 -10.23 10.94 -0.33
C TYR A 162 -10.43 11.84 -1.56
N ASN A 163 -9.82 13.03 -1.58
CA ASN A 163 -9.84 13.93 -2.73
C ASN A 163 -9.12 13.34 -3.97
N TYR A 164 -8.29 12.31 -3.77
CA TYR A 164 -7.57 11.59 -4.84
C TYR A 164 -8.14 10.18 -5.07
N MET A 165 -9.27 9.83 -4.46
CA MET A 165 -9.81 8.47 -4.51
C MET A 165 -10.49 8.18 -5.86
N PHE A 166 -11.45 9.00 -6.27
CA PHE A 166 -12.20 8.80 -7.51
C PHE A 166 -11.84 9.86 -8.54
N ASN A 167 -12.04 9.53 -9.83
CA ASN A 167 -11.79 10.46 -10.92
C ASN A 167 -10.36 11.02 -10.86
N ALA A 168 -9.42 10.17 -10.44
CA ALA A 168 -8.02 10.51 -10.25
C ALA A 168 -7.11 9.54 -11.02
N THR A 169 -5.93 10.01 -11.40
CA THR A 169 -4.89 9.20 -12.05
C THR A 169 -3.53 9.89 -11.95
N ARG A 170 -2.48 9.08 -11.84
CA ARG A 170 -1.10 9.54 -11.96
C ARG A 170 -0.76 9.86 -13.41
N ILE A 171 -0.14 11.02 -13.66
CA ILE A 171 0.30 11.46 -14.98
C ILE A 171 1.82 11.39 -15.06
N PRO A 172 2.40 10.67 -16.06
CA PRO A 172 3.84 10.57 -16.19
C PRO A 172 4.47 11.89 -16.63
N LYS A 173 5.46 12.36 -15.87
CA LYS A 173 6.17 13.60 -16.15
C LYS A 173 7.62 13.54 -15.65
N LYS A 174 8.50 14.26 -16.35
CA LYS A 174 9.90 14.46 -15.96
C LYS A 174 10.08 15.81 -15.25
N PRO A 175 10.90 15.91 -14.18
CA PRO A 175 11.59 14.80 -13.50
C PRO A 175 10.70 14.01 -12.53
N SER A 176 9.50 14.51 -12.24
CA SER A 176 8.56 13.92 -11.29
C SER A 176 7.15 13.89 -11.91
N ASP A 177 6.44 12.80 -11.65
CA ASP A 177 5.04 12.62 -12.03
C ASP A 177 4.13 13.55 -11.20
N TYR A 178 2.83 13.55 -11.48
CA TYR A 178 1.87 14.24 -10.63
C TYR A 178 0.52 13.54 -10.66
N GLU A 179 -0.27 13.69 -9.60
CA GLU A 179 -1.66 13.23 -9.58
C GLU A 179 -2.56 14.26 -10.26
N ALA A 180 -3.40 13.81 -11.19
CA ALA A 180 -4.47 14.60 -11.79
C ALA A 180 -5.82 14.13 -11.26
N THR A 181 -6.65 15.07 -10.85
CA THR A 181 -8.04 14.84 -10.42
C THR A 181 -9.00 15.56 -11.37
N TYR A 182 -10.15 14.95 -11.61
CA TYR A 182 -11.19 15.44 -12.50
C TYR A 182 -12.48 15.70 -11.73
N ASP A 183 -13.27 16.66 -12.18
CA ASP A 183 -14.54 17.05 -11.55
C ASP A 183 -15.51 15.85 -11.48
N LEU A 184 -15.95 15.51 -10.26
CA LEU A 184 -16.77 14.34 -10.01
C LEU A 184 -18.17 14.47 -10.63
N ALA A 185 -18.75 15.67 -10.68
CA ALA A 185 -20.09 15.91 -11.23
C ALA A 185 -20.09 15.88 -12.76
N LYS A 186 -18.96 16.19 -13.41
CA LYS A 186 -18.83 16.18 -14.88
C LYS A 186 -18.40 14.83 -15.45
N ASN A 187 -17.93 13.90 -14.62
CA ASN A 187 -17.35 12.63 -15.05
C ASN A 187 -18.06 11.45 -14.38
N GLU A 188 -19.28 11.17 -14.86
CA GLU A 188 -20.17 10.14 -14.32
C GLU A 188 -20.07 8.78 -15.05
N HIS A 189 -18.85 8.39 -15.40
CA HIS A 189 -18.55 7.13 -16.08
C HIS A 189 -17.43 6.34 -15.40
N ILE A 190 -17.37 5.05 -15.72
CA ILE A 190 -16.21 4.19 -15.43
C ILE A 190 -15.53 3.80 -16.74
N THR A 191 -14.28 3.36 -16.64
CA THR A 191 -13.63 2.63 -17.73
C THR A 191 -13.71 1.13 -17.44
N VAL A 192 -13.96 0.32 -18.46
CA VAL A 192 -13.93 -1.14 -18.40
C VAL A 192 -12.83 -1.65 -19.33
N ALA A 193 -11.98 -2.56 -18.85
CA ALA A 193 -10.96 -3.24 -19.65
C ALA A 193 -11.30 -4.73 -19.81
N ARG A 194 -11.26 -5.24 -21.06
CA ARG A 194 -11.36 -6.66 -21.39
C ARG A 194 -10.45 -6.95 -22.57
N ASN A 195 -9.61 -7.97 -22.49
CA ASN A 195 -8.71 -8.38 -23.57
C ASN A 195 -7.92 -7.22 -24.20
N ASN A 196 -7.43 -6.33 -23.34
CA ASN A 196 -6.63 -5.14 -23.68
C ASN A 196 -7.40 -4.03 -24.42
N GLN A 197 -8.73 -4.17 -24.54
CA GLN A 197 -9.63 -3.14 -25.05
C GLN A 197 -10.23 -2.37 -23.89
N PHE A 198 -10.37 -1.05 -24.05
CA PHE A 198 -10.97 -0.17 -23.06
C PHE A 198 -12.32 0.35 -23.56
N PHE A 199 -13.28 0.47 -22.66
CA PHE A 199 -14.63 0.99 -22.94
C PHE A 199 -15.01 2.02 -21.90
N SER A 200 -15.71 3.07 -22.32
CA SER A 200 -16.37 4.00 -21.40
C SER A 200 -17.80 3.51 -21.15
N LEU A 201 -18.13 3.27 -19.88
CA LEU A 201 -19.47 2.90 -19.46
C LEU A 201 -20.08 4.04 -18.64
N GLN A 202 -21.10 4.69 -19.20
CA GLN A 202 -21.94 5.64 -18.45
C GLN A 202 -22.79 4.87 -17.46
N LEU A 203 -22.85 5.35 -16.22
CA LEU A 203 -23.64 4.72 -15.17
C LEU A 203 -24.98 5.44 -14.93
N VAL A 204 -25.16 6.63 -15.49
CA VAL A 204 -26.44 7.36 -15.43
C VAL A 204 -27.02 7.43 -16.84
N HIS A 205 -28.27 7.02 -16.99
CA HIS A 205 -29.06 7.13 -18.23
C HIS A 205 -30.42 7.72 -17.91
N ASP A 206 -30.81 8.80 -18.60
CA ASP A 206 -32.03 9.59 -18.33
C ASP A 206 -32.18 10.01 -16.86
N ALA A 207 -31.10 10.55 -16.28
CA ALA A 207 -31.00 10.95 -14.88
C ALA A 207 -31.22 9.81 -13.84
N GLN A 208 -31.26 8.56 -14.29
CA GLN A 208 -31.38 7.38 -13.44
C GLN A 208 -30.11 6.55 -13.48
N LEU A 209 -29.60 6.22 -12.29
CA LEU A 209 -28.47 5.31 -12.13
C LEU A 209 -28.85 3.91 -12.64
N LEU A 210 -28.00 3.32 -13.48
CA LEU A 210 -28.21 1.97 -14.02
C LEU A 210 -28.36 0.93 -12.91
N SER A 211 -29.31 0.01 -13.05
CA SER A 211 -29.46 -1.13 -12.15
C SER A 211 -28.30 -2.13 -12.32
N ALA A 212 -28.15 -3.05 -11.38
CA ALA A 212 -27.16 -4.13 -11.50
C ALA A 212 -27.43 -5.03 -12.73
N ALA A 213 -28.70 -5.27 -13.08
CA ALA A 213 -29.06 -6.04 -14.27
C ALA A 213 -28.69 -5.29 -15.57
N GLU A 214 -28.86 -3.97 -15.58
CA GLU A 214 -28.45 -3.12 -16.71
C GLU A 214 -26.93 -3.09 -16.84
N ILE A 215 -26.19 -2.91 -15.75
CA ILE A 215 -24.73 -2.97 -15.75
C ILE A 215 -24.25 -4.35 -16.21
N GLU A 216 -24.82 -5.45 -15.69
CA GLU A 216 -24.48 -6.81 -16.12
C GLU A 216 -24.67 -6.97 -17.64
N SER A 217 -25.81 -6.53 -18.19
CA SER A 217 -26.07 -6.58 -19.63
C SER A 217 -25.04 -5.80 -20.45
N GLN A 218 -24.64 -4.61 -19.98
CA GLN A 218 -23.61 -3.81 -20.64
C GLN A 218 -22.22 -4.45 -20.54
N LEU A 219 -21.88 -5.08 -19.41
CA LEU A 219 -20.62 -5.82 -19.24
C LEU A 219 -20.57 -7.07 -20.12
N ASP A 220 -21.68 -7.81 -20.24
CA ASP A 220 -21.78 -8.96 -21.16
C ASP A 220 -21.55 -8.53 -22.62
N ARG A 221 -22.14 -7.40 -23.04
CA ARG A 221 -21.88 -6.81 -24.38
C ARG A 221 -20.41 -6.45 -24.57
N ILE A 222 -19.76 -5.87 -23.56
CA ILE A 222 -18.32 -5.56 -23.60
C ILE A 222 -17.49 -6.83 -23.76
N ILE A 223 -17.82 -7.89 -23.00
CA ILE A 223 -17.13 -9.19 -23.11
C ILE A 223 -17.29 -9.75 -24.52
N GLU A 224 -18.51 -9.77 -25.08
CA GLU A 224 -18.76 -10.25 -26.44
C GLU A 224 -17.96 -9.49 -27.50
N ILE A 225 -17.98 -8.16 -27.46
CA ILE A 225 -17.23 -7.30 -28.39
C ILE A 225 -15.73 -7.56 -28.25
N ALA A 226 -15.21 -7.53 -27.02
CA ALA A 226 -13.78 -7.59 -26.76
C ALA A 226 -13.19 -8.98 -27.02
N ASP A 227 -13.96 -10.05 -26.83
CA ASP A 227 -13.51 -11.44 -27.06
C ASP A 227 -13.55 -11.80 -28.54
N SER A 228 -14.33 -11.07 -29.35
CA SER A 228 -14.42 -11.31 -30.80
C SER A 228 -13.23 -10.76 -31.59
N THR A 229 -12.42 -9.87 -31.02
CA THR A 229 -11.35 -9.16 -31.74
C THR A 229 -10.08 -9.00 -30.91
N ALA A 230 -8.93 -9.23 -31.54
CA ALA A 230 -7.63 -8.93 -30.92
C ALA A 230 -7.35 -7.43 -30.94
N ALA A 231 -6.74 -6.91 -29.87
CA ALA A 231 -6.38 -5.50 -29.74
C ALA A 231 -4.92 -5.29 -29.38
N VAL A 232 -4.39 -4.14 -29.80
CA VAL A 232 -3.04 -3.69 -29.43
C VAL A 232 -3.04 -3.34 -27.94
N PRO A 233 -2.15 -3.92 -27.11
CA PRO A 233 -2.21 -3.81 -25.66
C PRO A 233 -1.64 -2.48 -25.14
N VAL A 234 -2.30 -1.35 -25.42
CA VAL A 234 -1.82 -0.01 -25.04
C VAL A 234 -1.60 0.15 -23.54
N GLY A 235 -2.39 -0.55 -22.71
CA GLY A 235 -2.25 -0.53 -21.24
C GLY A 235 -0.87 -0.94 -20.72
N ILE A 236 -0.14 -1.78 -21.46
CA ILE A 236 1.21 -2.23 -21.04
C ILE A 236 2.20 -1.07 -20.90
N LEU A 237 1.98 0.05 -21.61
CA LEU A 237 2.87 1.21 -21.54
C LEU A 237 2.93 1.82 -20.14
N THR A 238 1.85 1.71 -19.34
CA THR A 238 1.82 2.25 -17.97
C THR A 238 2.66 1.43 -16.98
N SER A 239 3.12 0.24 -17.38
CA SER A 239 3.96 -0.64 -16.57
C SER A 239 5.46 -0.37 -16.70
N ASP A 240 5.86 0.57 -17.56
CA ASP A 240 7.25 0.84 -17.85
C ASP A 240 7.90 1.75 -16.79
N ASN A 241 9.23 1.88 -16.85
CA ASN A 241 9.96 2.92 -16.14
C ASN A 241 9.32 4.28 -16.44
N ARG A 242 9.16 5.13 -15.42
CA ARG A 242 8.35 6.35 -15.50
C ARG A 242 8.88 7.35 -16.52
N ASP A 243 10.19 7.38 -16.75
CA ASP A 243 10.79 8.25 -17.78
C ASP A 243 10.54 7.73 -19.19
N ILE A 244 10.63 6.42 -19.39
CA ILE A 244 10.29 5.77 -20.67
C ILE A 244 8.79 5.93 -20.93
N TRP A 245 7.96 5.68 -19.92
CA TRP A 245 6.52 5.91 -20.01
C TRP A 245 6.19 7.36 -20.30
N THR A 246 6.88 8.34 -19.69
CA THR A 246 6.70 9.76 -20.02
C THR A 246 6.92 10.05 -21.51
N ASP A 247 7.94 9.43 -22.11
CA ASP A 247 8.23 9.63 -23.54
C ASP A 247 7.21 8.90 -24.42
N ASN A 248 6.81 7.68 -24.05
CA ASN A 248 5.78 6.90 -24.73
C ASN A 248 4.38 7.51 -24.61
N TYR A 249 4.07 8.16 -23.50
CA TYR A 249 2.82 8.90 -23.29
C TYR A 249 2.73 10.09 -24.27
N LYS A 250 3.84 10.82 -24.46
CA LYS A 250 3.94 11.88 -25.47
C LYS A 250 3.84 11.32 -26.89
N LEU A 251 4.48 10.19 -27.16
CA LEU A 251 4.42 9.51 -28.46
C LEU A 251 2.97 9.11 -28.80
N LEU A 252 2.28 8.46 -27.86
CA LEU A 252 0.88 8.06 -27.99
C LEU A 252 -0.03 9.30 -28.18
N SER A 253 0.15 10.34 -27.37
CA SER A 253 -0.63 11.58 -27.47
C SER A 253 -0.43 12.31 -28.81
N LYS A 254 0.80 12.31 -29.36
CA LYS A 254 1.12 12.96 -30.64
C LYS A 254 0.67 12.16 -31.85
N ALA A 255 0.40 10.87 -31.71
CA ALA A 255 -0.01 10.01 -32.81
C ALA A 255 -1.39 10.39 -33.39
N SER A 256 -2.29 10.95 -32.58
CA SER A 256 -3.59 11.44 -33.03
C SER A 256 -4.27 12.33 -31.98
N PRO A 257 -4.99 13.40 -32.37
CA PRO A 257 -5.90 14.12 -31.47
C PRO A 257 -6.91 13.19 -30.78
N LYS A 258 -7.37 12.14 -31.46
CA LYS A 258 -8.26 11.12 -30.88
C LYS A 258 -7.64 10.41 -29.67
N ASN A 259 -6.32 10.18 -29.67
CA ASN A 259 -5.65 9.56 -28.52
C ASN A 259 -5.67 10.48 -27.31
N VAL A 260 -5.61 11.80 -27.54
CA VAL A 260 -5.69 12.79 -26.48
C VAL A 260 -7.06 12.75 -25.80
N GLU A 261 -8.14 12.73 -26.60
CA GLU A 261 -9.52 12.59 -26.12
C GLU A 261 -9.74 11.24 -25.40
N THR A 262 -9.20 10.17 -25.96
CA THR A 262 -9.29 8.81 -25.40
C THR A 262 -8.56 8.71 -24.05
N LEU A 263 -7.35 9.29 -23.95
CA LEU A 263 -6.60 9.37 -22.70
C LEU A 263 -7.38 10.16 -21.66
N GLU A 264 -7.90 11.34 -22.01
CA GLU A 264 -8.66 12.17 -21.07
C GLU A 264 -9.89 11.43 -20.53
N LYS A 265 -10.63 10.72 -21.39
CA LYS A 265 -11.81 9.95 -20.98
C LYS A 265 -11.47 8.76 -20.08
N LEU A 266 -10.37 8.06 -20.35
CA LEU A 266 -9.87 7.00 -19.46
C LEU A 266 -9.43 7.59 -18.11
N GLN A 267 -8.65 8.66 -18.15
CA GLN A 267 -8.08 9.32 -16.99
C GLN A 267 -9.15 9.92 -16.08
N SER A 268 -10.20 10.51 -16.65
CA SER A 268 -11.29 11.15 -15.92
C SER A 268 -12.34 10.20 -15.37
N SER A 269 -12.33 8.92 -15.76
CA SER A 269 -13.26 7.90 -15.25
C SER A 269 -13.21 7.78 -13.72
N ALA A 270 -14.30 7.38 -13.07
CA ALA A 270 -14.33 7.24 -11.62
C ALA A 270 -13.30 6.21 -11.10
N PHE A 271 -13.21 5.08 -11.78
CA PHE A 271 -12.27 3.99 -11.54
C PHE A 271 -12.21 3.09 -12.79
N LEU A 272 -11.25 2.18 -12.84
CA LEU A 272 -11.16 1.14 -13.87
C LEU A 272 -11.74 -0.18 -13.34
N LEU A 273 -12.56 -0.86 -14.14
CA LEU A 273 -12.97 -2.24 -13.94
C LEU A 273 -12.24 -3.13 -14.96
N CYS A 274 -11.42 -4.08 -14.51
CA CYS A 274 -10.74 -5.05 -15.35
C CYS A 274 -11.50 -6.38 -15.31
N LEU A 275 -12.04 -6.80 -16.47
CA LEU A 275 -12.64 -8.11 -16.68
C LEU A 275 -11.57 -9.04 -17.26
N ASP A 276 -10.95 -9.84 -16.41
CA ASP A 276 -9.87 -10.75 -16.81
C ASP A 276 -10.43 -12.08 -17.31
N ASP A 277 -9.88 -12.56 -18.42
CA ASP A 277 -10.17 -13.87 -19.03
C ASP A 277 -9.49 -15.05 -18.30
N THR A 278 -8.81 -14.76 -17.19
CA THR A 278 -8.12 -15.76 -16.37
C THR A 278 -9.07 -16.43 -15.37
N ARG A 279 -8.65 -17.58 -14.84
CA ARG A 279 -9.44 -18.37 -13.87
C ARG A 279 -8.57 -18.84 -12.70
N PRO A 280 -7.98 -17.94 -11.90
CA PRO A 280 -7.04 -18.31 -10.84
C PRO A 280 -7.73 -19.10 -9.71
N VAL A 281 -7.02 -20.04 -9.12
CA VAL A 281 -7.51 -20.97 -8.09
C VAL A 281 -6.71 -20.83 -6.80
N THR A 282 -5.38 -20.91 -6.89
CA THR A 282 -4.50 -20.86 -5.70
C THR A 282 -4.25 -19.43 -5.24
N ARG A 283 -3.81 -19.25 -3.98
CA ARG A 283 -3.53 -17.91 -3.44
C ARG A 283 -2.49 -17.19 -4.29
N GLU A 284 -1.39 -17.87 -4.58
CA GLU A 284 -0.33 -17.34 -5.41
C GLU A 284 -0.82 -16.93 -6.81
N GLU A 285 -1.70 -17.72 -7.44
CA GLU A 285 -2.29 -17.38 -8.73
C GLU A 285 -3.09 -16.08 -8.65
N TYR A 286 -4.08 -15.98 -7.76
CA TYR A 286 -4.90 -14.76 -7.71
C TYR A 286 -4.14 -13.54 -7.15
N HIS A 287 -3.14 -13.73 -6.27
CA HIS A 287 -2.28 -12.63 -5.84
C HIS A 287 -1.46 -12.08 -7.03
N ARG A 288 -0.89 -12.94 -7.88
CA ARG A 288 -0.20 -12.48 -9.13
C ARG A 288 -1.16 -11.81 -10.10
N THR A 289 -2.38 -12.34 -10.25
CA THR A 289 -3.42 -11.73 -11.09
C THR A 289 -3.75 -10.31 -10.65
N TYR A 290 -3.92 -10.06 -9.34
CA TYR A 290 -4.28 -8.74 -8.84
C TYR A 290 -3.10 -7.79 -8.74
N TRP A 291 -1.89 -8.29 -8.48
CA TRP A 291 -0.69 -7.49 -8.38
C TRP A 291 -0.24 -6.90 -9.72
N HIS A 292 -0.07 -7.74 -10.73
CA HIS A 292 0.50 -7.32 -12.03
C HIS A 292 -0.24 -7.91 -13.23
N GLY A 293 -0.92 -9.05 -13.08
CA GLY A 293 -1.55 -9.75 -14.20
C GLY A 293 -0.56 -9.99 -15.35
N ASN A 294 -1.04 -9.88 -16.60
CA ASN A 294 -0.20 -9.88 -17.80
C ASN A 294 0.30 -8.48 -18.20
N GLY A 295 0.05 -7.47 -17.35
CA GLY A 295 0.40 -6.07 -17.57
C GLY A 295 -0.46 -5.31 -18.59
N SER A 296 -1.26 -6.00 -19.41
CA SER A 296 -1.89 -5.41 -20.60
C SER A 296 -3.37 -5.05 -20.40
N ASN A 297 -4.11 -5.81 -19.60
CA ASN A 297 -5.51 -5.55 -19.27
C ASN A 297 -5.65 -4.63 -18.03
N ARG A 298 -4.79 -3.62 -17.94
CA ARG A 298 -4.64 -2.71 -16.79
C ARG A 298 -4.36 -1.29 -17.27
N TRP A 299 -4.56 -0.33 -16.39
CA TRP A 299 -3.99 1.01 -16.52
C TRP A 299 -3.38 1.40 -15.18
N PHE A 300 -2.10 1.07 -14.98
CA PHE A 300 -1.42 1.12 -13.67
C PHE A 300 -1.36 2.51 -13.05
N ASP A 301 -1.53 3.55 -13.86
CA ASP A 301 -1.63 4.94 -13.39
C ASP A 301 -3.00 5.28 -12.78
N LYS A 302 -4.02 4.43 -12.92
CA LYS A 302 -5.36 4.70 -12.38
C LYS A 302 -5.37 4.43 -10.88
N SER A 303 -5.86 5.40 -10.10
CA SER A 303 -5.82 5.34 -8.63
C SER A 303 -6.57 4.13 -8.07
N LEU A 304 -7.68 3.73 -8.70
CA LEU A 304 -8.49 2.56 -8.33
C LEU A 304 -8.71 1.64 -9.53
N GLN A 305 -8.38 0.36 -9.37
CA GLN A 305 -8.68 -0.69 -10.34
C GLN A 305 -9.35 -1.88 -9.64
N PHE A 306 -10.62 -2.15 -9.96
CA PHE A 306 -11.32 -3.37 -9.55
C PHE A 306 -11.06 -4.46 -10.59
N ILE A 307 -10.79 -5.68 -10.17
CA ILE A 307 -10.45 -6.79 -11.07
C ILE A 307 -11.42 -7.93 -10.81
N VAL A 308 -12.05 -8.45 -11.87
CA VAL A 308 -12.94 -9.62 -11.82
C VAL A 308 -12.55 -10.60 -12.91
N CYS A 309 -12.23 -11.83 -12.51
CA CYS A 309 -11.81 -12.93 -13.38
C CYS A 309 -13.03 -13.72 -13.88
N ASP A 310 -12.90 -14.47 -14.98
CA ASP A 310 -13.98 -15.27 -15.59
C ASP A 310 -14.58 -16.33 -14.66
N ASN A 311 -13.81 -16.82 -13.68
CA ASN A 311 -14.33 -17.72 -12.64
C ASN A 311 -14.99 -16.99 -11.46
N GLY A 312 -15.21 -15.68 -11.57
CA GLY A 312 -15.80 -14.84 -10.54
C GLY A 312 -14.84 -14.46 -9.41
N LYS A 313 -13.56 -14.88 -9.42
CA LYS A 313 -12.56 -14.38 -8.49
C LYS A 313 -12.38 -12.87 -8.68
N ALA A 314 -12.20 -12.12 -7.59
CA ALA A 314 -12.05 -10.67 -7.69
C ALA A 314 -11.04 -10.12 -6.69
N GLY A 315 -10.51 -8.95 -7.03
CA GLY A 315 -9.55 -8.22 -6.25
C GLY A 315 -9.49 -6.75 -6.63
N PHE A 316 -8.47 -6.08 -6.12
CA PHE A 316 -8.25 -4.65 -6.26
C PHE A 316 -6.78 -4.36 -6.47
N LEU A 317 -6.45 -3.34 -7.25
CA LEU A 317 -5.11 -2.77 -7.36
C LEU A 317 -5.19 -1.26 -7.13
N GLY A 318 -4.38 -0.77 -6.20
CA GLY A 318 -4.29 0.65 -5.84
C GLY A 318 -2.96 1.26 -6.30
N GLU A 319 -3.03 2.47 -6.86
CA GLU A 319 -1.85 3.33 -7.03
C GLU A 319 -1.59 4.07 -5.71
N HIS A 320 -0.36 4.01 -5.19
CA HIS A 320 -0.06 4.38 -3.80
C HIS A 320 0.31 5.86 -3.61
N SER A 321 0.68 6.57 -4.68
CA SER A 321 1.43 7.82 -4.57
C SER A 321 0.72 8.89 -3.72
N SER A 322 -0.58 9.06 -3.91
CA SER A 322 -1.41 10.09 -3.28
C SER A 322 -2.32 9.57 -2.17
N MET A 323 -2.32 8.27 -1.92
CA MET A 323 -3.23 7.63 -0.96
C MET A 323 -2.61 6.38 -0.33
N ASP A 324 -2.57 6.34 0.99
CA ASP A 324 -2.14 5.17 1.75
C ASP A 324 -3.20 4.04 1.67
N GLY A 325 -2.83 2.81 2.04
CA GLY A 325 -3.72 1.65 1.96
C GLY A 325 -4.97 1.69 2.86
N THR A 326 -5.05 2.58 3.86
CA THR A 326 -6.20 2.58 4.80
C THR A 326 -7.49 3.13 4.17
N PRO A 327 -7.50 4.29 3.47
CA PRO A 327 -8.68 4.74 2.72
C PRO A 327 -9.21 3.75 1.68
N THR A 328 -8.31 3.11 0.92
CA THR A 328 -8.71 2.10 -0.08
C THR A 328 -9.19 0.84 0.60
N SER A 329 -8.57 0.38 1.69
CA SER A 329 -9.13 -0.71 2.52
C SER A 329 -10.56 -0.42 2.92
N ARG A 330 -10.87 0.82 3.36
CA ARG A 330 -12.22 1.22 3.76
C ARG A 330 -13.22 1.18 2.60
N LEU A 331 -12.84 1.66 1.41
CA LEU A 331 -13.65 1.53 0.20
C LEU A 331 -13.94 0.05 -0.10
N ASN A 332 -12.90 -0.77 -0.10
CA ASN A 332 -12.99 -2.19 -0.44
C ASN A 332 -13.80 -2.98 0.60
N ASP A 333 -13.65 -2.67 1.89
CA ASP A 333 -14.45 -3.24 2.96
C ASP A 333 -15.92 -2.88 2.83
N TYR A 334 -16.24 -1.62 2.48
CA TYR A 334 -17.61 -1.22 2.22
C TYR A 334 -18.19 -1.98 1.04
N VAL A 335 -17.48 -2.03 -0.10
CA VAL A 335 -17.94 -2.75 -1.29
C VAL A 335 -18.21 -4.23 -0.98
N LEU A 336 -17.31 -4.88 -0.24
CA LEU A 336 -17.48 -6.28 0.12
C LEU A 336 -18.54 -6.51 1.18
N ASP A 337 -18.71 -5.64 2.17
CA ASP A 337 -19.84 -5.72 3.11
C ASP A 337 -21.17 -5.60 2.37
N GLN A 338 -21.29 -4.63 1.46
CA GLN A 338 -22.51 -4.40 0.69
C GLN A 338 -22.85 -5.60 -0.20
N THR A 339 -21.86 -6.14 -0.89
CA THR A 339 -22.05 -7.27 -1.80
C THR A 339 -22.22 -8.58 -1.03
N LEU A 340 -21.23 -9.02 -0.26
CA LEU A 340 -21.22 -10.34 0.39
C LEU A 340 -22.38 -10.53 1.39
N ASN A 341 -22.84 -9.46 2.03
CA ASN A 341 -23.99 -9.51 2.95
C ASN A 341 -25.31 -9.09 2.30
N ASN A 342 -25.35 -8.97 0.97
CA ASN A 342 -26.53 -8.65 0.17
C ASN A 342 -27.29 -7.37 0.62
N LYS A 343 -26.53 -6.33 1.00
CA LYS A 343 -27.04 -5.01 1.38
C LYS A 343 -27.01 -4.01 0.22
N VAL A 344 -26.26 -4.33 -0.85
CA VAL A 344 -26.13 -3.47 -2.03
C VAL A 344 -27.50 -3.26 -2.69
N GLU A 345 -27.84 -1.99 -2.97
CA GLU A 345 -29.04 -1.64 -3.73
C GLU A 345 -28.84 -2.01 -5.20
N LEU A 346 -29.43 -3.12 -5.64
CA LEU A 346 -29.28 -3.64 -6.99
C LEU A 346 -30.20 -2.95 -8.02
N GLY A 347 -31.24 -2.24 -7.58
CA GLY A 347 -32.22 -1.61 -8.47
C GLY A 347 -33.15 -2.61 -9.17
N SER A 348 -33.82 -2.18 -10.23
CA SER A 348 -34.77 -3.00 -10.98
C SER A 348 -34.09 -4.20 -11.66
N PRO A 349 -34.71 -5.39 -11.66
CA PRO A 349 -34.22 -6.53 -12.45
C PRO A 349 -34.48 -6.36 -13.96
N SER A 350 -35.31 -5.39 -14.35
CA SER A 350 -35.60 -5.12 -15.77
C SER A 350 -34.49 -4.28 -16.40
N VAL A 351 -34.11 -4.62 -17.63
CA VAL A 351 -33.12 -3.89 -18.42
C VAL A 351 -33.85 -2.96 -19.39
N ARG A 352 -33.59 -1.66 -19.33
CA ARG A 352 -34.13 -0.69 -20.30
C ARG A 352 -33.62 -1.00 -21.72
N SER A 353 -34.49 -0.89 -22.71
CA SER A 353 -34.18 -1.27 -24.10
C SER A 353 -33.41 -0.21 -24.87
N ASP A 354 -33.39 1.03 -24.39
CA ASP A 354 -32.79 2.21 -25.02
C ASP A 354 -31.39 2.54 -24.50
N LEU A 355 -30.78 1.65 -23.70
CA LEU A 355 -29.43 1.84 -23.20
C LEU A 355 -28.41 1.89 -24.36
N PRO A 356 -27.55 2.92 -24.41
CA PRO A 356 -26.55 3.04 -25.47
C PRO A 356 -25.52 1.91 -25.36
N THR A 357 -24.95 1.49 -26.49
CA THR A 357 -23.82 0.56 -26.49
C THR A 357 -22.62 1.20 -25.77
N PRO A 358 -21.88 0.46 -24.92
CA PRO A 358 -20.66 0.97 -24.30
C PRO A 358 -19.66 1.47 -25.35
N GLU A 359 -19.08 2.65 -25.13
CA GLU A 359 -18.25 3.32 -26.12
C GLU A 359 -16.82 2.76 -26.12
N PRO A 360 -16.32 2.20 -27.24
CA PRO A 360 -14.94 1.74 -27.32
C PRO A 360 -13.94 2.90 -27.30
N LEU A 361 -13.00 2.86 -26.37
CA LEU A 361 -11.89 3.80 -26.23
C LEU A 361 -10.73 3.34 -27.13
N THR A 362 -10.75 3.79 -28.38
CA THR A 362 -9.85 3.30 -29.44
C THR A 362 -8.65 4.22 -29.66
N PHE A 363 -7.45 3.66 -29.45
CA PHE A 363 -6.19 4.34 -29.71
C PHE A 363 -5.72 4.15 -31.15
N VAL A 364 -5.26 5.23 -31.78
CA VAL A 364 -4.51 5.22 -33.03
C VAL A 364 -3.05 4.84 -32.72
N THR A 365 -2.64 3.66 -33.19
CA THR A 365 -1.35 3.03 -32.88
C THR A 365 -0.50 2.86 -34.15
N PRO A 366 0.13 3.94 -34.68
CA PRO A 366 1.05 3.81 -35.80
C PRO A 366 2.25 2.92 -35.42
N PRO A 367 3.06 2.43 -36.40
CA PRO A 367 4.15 1.48 -36.13
C PRO A 367 5.10 1.89 -35.00
N LYS A 368 5.41 3.19 -34.86
CA LYS A 368 6.24 3.68 -33.75
C LYS A 368 5.63 3.45 -32.37
N VAL A 369 4.31 3.61 -32.23
CA VAL A 369 3.59 3.34 -30.98
C VAL A 369 3.55 1.84 -30.73
N VAL A 370 3.33 1.02 -31.77
CA VAL A 370 3.34 -0.45 -31.65
C VAL A 370 4.70 -0.97 -31.17
N HIS A 371 5.81 -0.51 -31.75
CA HIS A 371 7.15 -0.88 -31.27
C HIS A 371 7.40 -0.46 -29.82
N ALA A 372 6.89 0.70 -29.39
CA ALA A 372 7.00 1.13 -27.99
C ALA A 372 6.23 0.20 -27.04
N ILE A 373 5.06 -0.28 -27.47
CA ILE A 373 4.21 -1.24 -26.75
C ILE A 373 4.92 -2.60 -26.63
N GLU A 374 5.51 -3.10 -27.71
CA GLU A 374 6.29 -4.35 -27.71
C GLU A 374 7.50 -4.26 -26.78
N ALA A 375 8.26 -3.16 -26.86
CA ALA A 375 9.41 -2.95 -25.98
C ALA A 375 9.01 -2.81 -24.50
N ALA A 376 7.88 -2.17 -24.20
CA ALA A 376 7.34 -2.10 -22.85
C ALA A 376 6.92 -3.49 -22.33
N LYS A 377 6.31 -4.33 -23.19
CA LYS A 377 5.96 -5.71 -22.86
C LYS A 377 7.18 -6.57 -22.54
N GLU A 378 8.26 -6.46 -23.32
CA GLU A 378 9.52 -7.16 -23.03
C GLU A 378 10.11 -6.76 -21.68
N ARG A 379 10.15 -5.46 -21.39
CA ARG A 379 10.61 -4.94 -20.09
C ARG A 379 9.72 -5.40 -18.94
N PHE A 380 8.40 -5.35 -19.09
CA PHE A 380 7.45 -5.83 -18.10
C PHE A 380 7.69 -7.31 -17.76
N ILE A 381 7.78 -8.18 -18.78
CA ILE A 381 8.04 -9.61 -18.59
C ILE A 381 9.37 -9.81 -17.86
N LYS A 382 10.43 -9.08 -18.26
CA LYS A 382 11.73 -9.15 -17.61
C LYS A 382 11.64 -8.76 -16.13
N VAL A 383 10.99 -7.64 -15.81
CA VAL A 383 10.81 -7.16 -14.44
C VAL A 383 10.01 -8.17 -13.62
N ILE A 384 8.80 -8.53 -14.03
CA ILE A 384 7.94 -9.43 -13.25
C ILE A 384 8.55 -10.81 -13.04
N ASN A 385 9.28 -11.35 -14.01
CA ASN A 385 9.96 -12.65 -13.85
C ASN A 385 11.10 -12.63 -12.82
N GLN A 386 11.58 -11.45 -12.41
CA GLN A 386 12.51 -11.32 -11.30
C GLN A 386 11.81 -11.49 -9.95
N HIS A 387 10.48 -11.44 -9.84
CA HIS A 387 9.80 -11.50 -8.54
C HIS A 387 9.28 -12.91 -8.22
N GLN A 388 9.71 -13.43 -7.08
CA GLN A 388 9.10 -14.59 -6.44
C GLN A 388 8.04 -14.14 -5.43
N LEU A 389 7.07 -15.03 -5.20
CA LEU A 389 5.99 -14.80 -4.27
C LEU A 389 5.64 -16.12 -3.58
N ARG A 390 5.59 -16.09 -2.24
CA ARG A 390 4.97 -17.12 -1.41
C ARG A 390 3.85 -16.52 -0.56
N VAL A 391 2.70 -17.19 -0.50
CA VAL A 391 1.63 -16.87 0.45
C VAL A 391 1.61 -17.90 1.58
N LEU A 392 2.00 -17.48 2.78
CA LEU A 392 1.87 -18.29 4.00
C LEU A 392 0.49 -18.07 4.62
N GLN A 393 -0.37 -19.07 4.54
CA GLN A 393 -1.60 -19.14 5.33
C GLN A 393 -1.36 -20.01 6.57
N TYR A 394 -1.36 -19.37 7.73
CA TYR A 394 -1.19 -20.02 9.02
C TYR A 394 -2.54 -20.10 9.74
N GLU A 395 -3.10 -21.30 9.84
CA GLU A 395 -4.41 -21.55 10.46
C GLU A 395 -4.32 -22.13 11.88
N GLY A 396 -3.12 -22.17 12.46
CA GLY A 396 -2.91 -22.72 13.79
C GLY A 396 -3.56 -21.87 14.90
N PHE A 397 -3.60 -20.55 14.70
CA PHE A 397 -4.26 -19.57 15.56
C PHE A 397 -4.24 -18.19 14.90
N GLY A 398 -4.95 -17.23 15.52
CA GLY A 398 -4.97 -15.83 15.07
C GLY A 398 -5.09 -14.83 16.22
N LYS A 399 -5.62 -13.66 15.90
CA LYS A 399 -5.80 -12.50 16.78
C LYS A 399 -6.39 -12.86 18.15
N ASP A 400 -7.41 -13.72 18.18
CA ASP A 400 -8.14 -14.01 19.41
C ASP A 400 -7.27 -14.77 20.41
N GLU A 401 -6.51 -15.75 19.94
CA GLU A 401 -5.61 -16.51 20.80
C GLU A 401 -4.39 -15.68 21.19
N ILE A 402 -3.81 -14.91 20.27
CA ILE A 402 -2.67 -14.02 20.58
C ILE A 402 -3.03 -13.05 21.73
N LYS A 403 -4.25 -12.51 21.71
CA LYS A 403 -4.75 -11.67 22.81
C LYS A 403 -4.88 -12.45 24.13
N LYS A 404 -5.40 -13.69 24.10
CA LYS A 404 -5.46 -14.57 25.30
C LYS A 404 -4.07 -14.94 25.82
N LEU A 405 -3.08 -15.03 24.93
CA LEU A 405 -1.69 -15.22 25.30
C LEU A 405 -1.11 -13.97 26.00
N GLY A 406 -1.73 -12.80 25.83
CA GLY A 406 -1.38 -11.55 26.51
C GLY A 406 -0.56 -10.59 25.65
N PHE A 407 -0.62 -10.72 24.32
CA PHE A 407 0.19 -9.94 23.39
C PHE A 407 -0.66 -9.06 22.49
N SER A 408 -0.06 -7.97 22.00
CA SER A 408 -0.55 -7.28 20.81
C SER A 408 -0.47 -8.25 19.63
N PRO A 409 -1.56 -8.47 18.87
CA PRO A 409 -1.52 -9.33 17.68
C PRO A 409 -0.44 -8.92 16.69
N ASP A 410 -0.33 -7.62 16.44
CA ASP A 410 0.63 -7.04 15.51
C ASP A 410 2.08 -7.28 15.98
N GLY A 411 2.41 -6.88 17.21
CA GLY A 411 3.74 -7.10 17.76
C GLY A 411 4.13 -8.58 17.86
N PHE A 412 3.18 -9.49 18.10
CA PHE A 412 3.46 -10.93 18.08
C PHE A 412 3.84 -11.42 16.68
N VAL A 413 3.11 -11.00 15.64
CA VAL A 413 3.41 -11.40 14.25
C VAL A 413 4.70 -10.75 13.76
N GLN A 414 4.97 -9.49 14.11
CA GLN A 414 6.25 -8.84 13.85
C GLN A 414 7.42 -9.62 14.46
N MET A 415 7.29 -10.08 15.71
CA MET A 415 8.33 -10.91 16.32
C MET A 415 8.48 -12.28 15.66
N ALA A 416 7.39 -12.88 15.15
CA ALA A 416 7.50 -14.09 14.35
C ALA A 416 8.24 -13.87 13.03
N ILE A 417 8.06 -12.71 12.38
CA ILE A 417 8.83 -12.31 11.20
C ILE A 417 10.32 -12.17 11.57
N GLN A 418 10.64 -11.49 12.68
CA GLN A 418 12.02 -11.31 13.13
C GLN A 418 12.70 -12.64 13.47
N LEU A 419 12.02 -13.53 14.20
CA LEU A 419 12.57 -14.85 14.54
C LEU A 419 12.72 -15.72 13.28
N GLY A 420 11.74 -15.70 12.38
CA GLY A 420 11.83 -16.44 11.11
C GLY A 420 13.02 -16.00 10.25
N TYR A 421 13.26 -14.69 10.15
CA TYR A 421 14.44 -14.16 9.45
C TYR A 421 15.74 -14.53 10.16
N TYR A 422 15.78 -14.44 11.50
CA TYR A 422 16.95 -14.79 12.29
C TYR A 422 17.31 -16.28 12.17
N LYS A 423 16.32 -17.19 12.19
CA LYS A 423 16.53 -18.63 11.93
C LYS A 423 17.14 -18.89 10.56
N LEU A 424 16.68 -18.17 9.54
CA LEU A 424 17.16 -18.34 8.17
C LEU A 424 18.59 -17.79 7.96
N TYR A 425 18.92 -16.65 8.56
CA TYR A 425 20.16 -15.91 8.25
C TYR A 425 21.15 -15.77 9.41
N GLY A 426 20.79 -16.22 10.61
CA GLY A 426 21.61 -16.11 11.82
C GLY A 426 21.82 -14.68 12.34
N LYS A 427 21.07 -13.70 11.82
CA LYS A 427 21.23 -12.28 12.16
C LYS A 427 19.92 -11.50 11.98
N SER A 428 19.77 -10.42 12.73
CA SER A 428 18.71 -9.43 12.54
C SER A 428 19.20 -8.31 11.63
N ARG A 429 18.29 -7.73 10.83
CA ARG A 429 18.59 -6.65 9.89
C ARG A 429 17.49 -5.59 9.87
N ALA A 430 17.85 -4.37 9.42
CA ALA A 430 16.94 -3.23 9.41
C ALA A 430 15.57 -3.60 8.81
N THR A 431 14.52 -3.39 9.60
CA THR A 431 13.14 -3.75 9.27
C THR A 431 12.26 -2.51 9.35
N TYR A 432 11.54 -2.24 8.28
CA TYR A 432 10.52 -1.22 8.17
C TYR A 432 9.14 -1.81 8.49
N GLU A 433 8.34 -1.08 9.26
CA GLU A 433 6.90 -1.27 9.38
C GLU A 433 6.19 0.07 9.23
N ALA A 434 5.15 0.12 8.40
CA ALA A 434 4.38 1.34 8.19
C ALA A 434 3.56 1.73 9.44
N ALA A 435 3.74 2.97 9.93
CA ALA A 435 2.92 3.54 11.00
C ALA A 435 2.10 4.72 10.47
N ALA A 436 0.77 4.62 10.48
CA ALA A 436 -0.10 5.69 10.01
C ALA A 436 -0.05 6.91 10.95
N THR A 437 0.06 8.10 10.35
CA THR A 437 0.04 9.40 11.05
C THR A 437 -1.22 10.20 10.75
N ARG A 438 -2.26 9.55 10.20
CA ARG A 438 -3.52 10.19 9.77
C ARG A 438 -4.29 10.93 10.87
N LYS A 439 -3.95 10.79 12.16
CA LYS A 439 -4.53 11.66 13.19
C LYS A 439 -4.08 13.13 13.09
N PHE A 440 -3.02 13.38 12.32
CA PHE A 440 -2.56 14.72 11.99
C PHE A 440 -3.11 15.14 10.63
N ALA A 441 -3.31 16.44 10.45
CA ALA A 441 -3.72 17.02 9.18
C ALA A 441 -2.73 16.62 8.06
N HIS A 442 -3.27 16.03 6.99
CA HIS A 442 -2.52 15.50 5.84
C HIS A 442 -1.44 14.48 6.24
N GLY A 443 -1.62 13.81 7.39
CA GLY A 443 -0.69 12.80 7.86
C GLY A 443 -0.63 11.59 6.91
N ARG A 444 0.59 11.22 6.51
CA ARG A 444 0.92 10.03 5.73
C ARG A 444 1.42 8.93 6.67
N THR A 445 2.69 8.56 6.58
CA THR A 445 3.31 7.50 7.37
C THR A 445 4.59 7.94 8.07
N GLU A 446 4.84 7.34 9.24
CA GLU A 446 6.14 7.23 9.90
C GLU A 446 6.65 5.78 9.79
N THR A 447 7.91 5.55 10.13
CA THR A 447 8.57 4.25 10.15
C THR A 447 8.62 3.69 11.56
N CYS A 448 7.93 2.58 11.80
CA CYS A 448 8.18 1.75 12.96
C CYS A 448 9.36 0.81 12.64
N ARG A 449 10.43 0.89 13.43
CA ARG A 449 11.62 0.05 13.27
C ARG A 449 11.44 -1.20 14.14
N SER A 450 11.13 -2.35 13.52
CA SER A 450 10.80 -3.58 14.26
C SER A 450 12.00 -4.19 14.98
N VAL A 451 13.23 -3.90 14.53
CA VAL A 451 14.44 -4.37 15.21
C VAL A 451 14.82 -3.43 16.36
N SER A 452 14.72 -3.96 17.57
CA SER A 452 15.20 -3.37 18.82
C SER A 452 16.18 -4.30 19.55
N ASN A 453 16.89 -3.78 20.55
CA ASN A 453 17.71 -4.60 21.45
C ASN A 453 16.91 -5.77 22.05
N GLU A 454 15.67 -5.52 22.45
CA GLU A 454 14.76 -6.53 23.00
C GLU A 454 14.39 -7.58 21.95
N SER A 455 14.14 -7.20 20.69
CA SER A 455 13.85 -8.16 19.61
C SER A 455 15.06 -9.05 19.26
N VAL A 456 16.29 -8.49 19.26
CA VAL A 456 17.51 -9.26 18.99
C VAL A 456 17.79 -10.22 20.13
N SER A 457 17.61 -9.76 21.37
CA SER A 457 17.70 -10.62 22.55
C SER A 457 16.69 -11.77 22.46
N PHE A 458 15.43 -11.47 22.17
CA PHE A 458 14.38 -12.47 21.93
C PHE A 458 14.78 -13.52 20.88
N CYS A 459 15.28 -13.10 19.72
CA CYS A 459 15.68 -14.05 18.68
C CYS A 459 16.82 -14.97 19.16
N LYS A 460 17.81 -14.43 19.86
CA LYS A 460 18.93 -15.20 20.43
C LYS A 460 18.47 -16.20 21.49
N GLU A 461 17.55 -15.80 22.37
CA GLU A 461 17.03 -16.66 23.43
C GLU A 461 16.18 -17.82 22.88
N PHE A 462 15.47 -17.63 21.78
CA PHE A 462 14.72 -18.71 21.12
C PHE A 462 15.64 -19.73 20.43
N GLU A 463 16.73 -19.27 19.83
CA GLU A 463 17.70 -20.13 19.14
C GLU A 463 18.78 -20.71 20.07
N ASN A 464 18.83 -20.30 21.33
CA ASN A 464 19.75 -20.86 22.32
C ASN A 464 19.13 -22.11 22.98
N PRO A 465 19.73 -23.31 22.81
CA PRO A 465 19.20 -24.54 23.41
C PRO A 465 19.31 -24.57 24.94
N ALA A 466 20.15 -23.73 25.54
CA ALA A 466 20.30 -23.64 26.99
C ALA A 466 19.26 -22.73 27.66
N THR A 467 18.51 -21.94 26.90
CA THR A 467 17.53 -20.99 27.44
C THR A 467 16.28 -21.72 27.92
N SER A 468 15.84 -21.39 29.13
CA SER A 468 14.60 -21.94 29.69
C SER A 468 13.36 -21.47 28.92
N ILE A 469 12.26 -22.24 29.02
CA ILE A 469 10.99 -21.85 28.40
C ILE A 469 10.46 -20.53 28.99
N GLU A 470 10.67 -20.32 30.29
CA GLU A 470 10.26 -19.09 30.98
C GLU A 470 11.00 -17.87 30.45
N ASP A 471 12.32 -18.00 30.24
CA ASP A 471 13.17 -16.92 29.73
C ASP A 471 12.83 -16.60 28.28
N ARG A 472 12.54 -17.62 27.44
CA ARG A 472 12.00 -17.42 26.09
C ARG A 472 10.69 -16.62 26.12
N ALA A 473 9.73 -17.04 26.94
CA ALA A 473 8.46 -16.33 27.09
C ALA A 473 8.65 -14.89 27.64
N ALA A 474 9.59 -14.69 28.56
CA ALA A 474 9.93 -13.36 29.08
C ALA A 474 10.57 -12.46 28.01
N ALA A 475 11.51 -12.98 27.22
CA ALA A 475 12.14 -12.26 26.13
C ALA A 475 11.13 -11.85 25.05
N LEU A 476 10.21 -12.75 24.68
CA LEU A 476 9.12 -12.43 23.76
C LEU A 476 8.22 -11.30 24.32
N ARG A 477 7.85 -11.35 25.60
CA ARG A 477 7.08 -10.28 26.26
C ARG A 477 7.81 -8.94 26.22
N ALA A 478 9.12 -8.93 26.48
CA ALA A 478 9.93 -7.72 26.42
C ALA A 478 9.98 -7.14 24.99
N ALA A 479 10.19 -7.99 23.99
CA ALA A 479 10.27 -7.58 22.59
C ALA A 479 8.94 -7.00 22.07
N VAL A 480 7.81 -7.68 22.32
CA VAL A 480 6.48 -7.19 21.93
C VAL A 480 6.13 -5.89 22.65
N LYS A 481 6.51 -5.74 23.93
CA LYS A 481 6.30 -4.49 24.68
C LYS A 481 7.13 -3.34 24.09
N ALA A 482 8.39 -3.58 23.74
CA ALA A 482 9.26 -2.58 23.12
C ALA A 482 8.73 -2.14 21.75
N HIS A 483 8.32 -3.09 20.92
CA HIS A 483 7.69 -2.85 19.62
C HIS A 483 6.43 -1.99 19.78
N GLY A 484 5.49 -2.37 20.65
CA GLY A 484 4.26 -1.62 20.88
C GLY A 484 4.50 -0.19 21.40
N ALA A 485 5.53 0.02 22.23
CA ALA A 485 5.91 1.35 22.69
C ALA A 485 6.45 2.22 21.54
N TYR A 486 7.28 1.64 20.65
CA TYR A 486 7.82 2.35 19.50
C TYR A 486 6.75 2.64 18.44
N ALA A 487 5.89 1.68 18.12
CA ALA A 487 4.77 1.85 17.21
C ALA A 487 3.83 2.98 17.67
N LYS A 488 3.55 3.07 18.99
CA LYS A 488 2.78 4.18 19.56
C LYS A 488 3.50 5.52 19.32
N ALA A 489 4.80 5.61 19.58
CA ALA A 489 5.57 6.82 19.34
C ALA A 489 5.54 7.24 17.85
N CYS A 490 5.66 6.29 16.93
CA CYS A 490 5.57 6.53 15.49
C CYS A 490 4.19 7.07 15.08
N ALA A 491 3.11 6.48 15.62
CA ALA A 491 1.76 6.99 15.39
C ALA A 491 1.60 8.43 15.92
N GLU A 492 2.29 8.83 16.99
CA GLU A 492 2.39 10.22 17.50
C GLU A 492 3.30 11.14 16.67
N GLY A 493 3.83 10.70 15.52
CA GLY A 493 4.77 11.49 14.73
C GLY A 493 6.14 11.66 15.42
N LYS A 494 6.46 10.78 16.37
CA LYS A 494 7.69 10.81 17.18
C LYS A 494 8.67 9.68 16.83
N GLY A 495 8.52 9.09 15.65
CA GLY A 495 9.54 8.20 15.07
C GLY A 495 10.79 8.98 14.69
N VAL A 496 11.84 8.28 14.25
CA VAL A 496 13.12 8.92 13.92
C VAL A 496 13.27 9.22 12.43
N ASP A 497 12.68 8.39 11.57
CA ASP A 497 12.97 8.39 10.15
C ASP A 497 12.47 9.63 9.43
N ARG A 498 11.21 10.03 9.62
CA ARG A 498 10.70 11.25 8.96
C ARG A 498 11.41 12.49 9.48
N HIS A 499 11.66 12.60 10.78
CA HIS A 499 12.35 13.76 11.32
C HIS A 499 13.78 13.88 10.78
N LEU A 500 14.58 12.81 10.82
CA LEU A 500 15.94 12.82 10.26
C LEU A 500 15.94 13.07 8.75
N LEU A 501 14.95 12.57 8.02
CA LEU A 501 14.74 12.92 6.61
C LEU A 501 14.49 14.44 6.46
N GLY A 502 13.58 15.02 7.25
CA GLY A 502 13.28 16.45 7.24
C GLY A 502 14.51 17.32 7.48
N LEU A 503 15.32 16.97 8.49
CA LEU A 503 16.59 17.64 8.79
C LEU A 503 17.59 17.56 7.63
N ARG A 504 17.63 16.44 6.90
CA ARG A 504 18.46 16.28 5.71
C ARG A 504 17.95 17.13 4.53
N LEU A 505 16.63 17.28 4.38
CA LEU A 505 16.02 18.00 3.26
C LEU A 505 15.99 19.53 3.42
N VAL A 506 16.16 20.05 4.63
CA VAL A 506 16.34 21.51 4.87
C VAL A 506 17.76 22.02 4.62
N LEU A 507 18.70 21.13 4.26
CA LEU A 507 20.03 21.54 3.82
C LEU A 507 19.92 22.35 2.54
N LYS A 508 20.64 23.48 2.49
CA LYS A 508 20.68 24.33 1.29
C LYS A 508 21.77 23.85 0.34
N PRO A 509 21.62 24.10 -0.98
CA PRO A 509 22.69 23.86 -1.94
C PRO A 509 24.00 24.55 -1.50
N GLY A 510 25.10 23.80 -1.52
CA GLY A 510 26.43 24.30 -1.12
C GLY A 510 26.76 24.15 0.36
N GLU A 511 25.82 23.78 1.23
CA GLU A 511 26.13 23.45 2.63
C GLU A 511 26.77 22.06 2.75
N GLU A 512 27.75 21.92 3.64
CA GLU A 512 28.36 20.62 3.94
C GLU A 512 27.32 19.69 4.58
N LYS A 513 27.23 18.46 4.06
CA LYS A 513 26.32 17.45 4.63
C LYS A 513 26.78 17.09 6.05
N PRO A 514 25.93 17.19 7.09
CA PRO A 514 26.31 16.82 8.45
C PRO A 514 26.83 15.38 8.56
N ALA A 515 27.81 15.15 9.44
CA ALA A 515 28.46 13.86 9.63
C ALA A 515 27.48 12.70 9.91
N ILE A 516 26.38 12.95 10.65
CA ILE A 516 25.32 11.96 10.89
C ILE A 516 24.73 11.38 9.59
N PHE A 517 24.59 12.20 8.54
CA PHE A 517 24.06 11.75 7.25
C PHE A 517 25.14 11.21 6.31
N GLN A 518 26.42 11.39 6.66
CA GLN A 518 27.56 10.75 5.99
C GLN A 518 27.92 9.40 6.62
N ASP A 519 27.50 9.16 7.87
CA ASP A 519 27.74 7.90 8.58
C ASP A 519 27.10 6.73 7.83
N THR A 520 27.86 5.65 7.63
CA THR A 520 27.40 4.46 6.91
C THR A 520 26.22 3.82 7.64
N THR A 521 26.20 3.89 8.97
CA THR A 521 25.08 3.41 9.79
C THR A 521 23.76 4.11 9.46
N TYR A 522 23.75 5.39 9.10
CA TYR A 522 22.50 6.06 8.72
C TYR A 522 21.90 5.44 7.45
N ALA A 523 22.73 5.19 6.44
CA ALA A 523 22.31 4.53 5.20
C ALA A 523 21.92 3.06 5.45
N GLU A 524 22.76 2.29 6.13
CA GLU A 524 22.52 0.86 6.38
C GLU A 524 21.29 0.61 7.26
N SER A 525 21.05 1.47 8.25
CA SER A 525 19.89 1.35 9.13
C SER A 525 18.58 1.80 8.48
N SER A 526 18.63 2.39 7.28
CA SER A 526 17.47 2.73 6.45
C SER A 526 17.42 1.97 5.13
N HIS A 527 18.28 0.94 4.99
CA HIS A 527 18.23 -0.06 3.93
C HIS A 527 17.34 -1.23 4.38
N TRP A 528 16.08 -1.22 3.95
CA TRP A 528 15.04 -2.09 4.51
C TRP A 528 15.07 -3.52 3.93
N TYR A 529 15.91 -4.37 4.51
CA TYR A 529 15.97 -5.81 4.20
C TYR A 529 14.64 -6.53 4.42
N LEU A 530 13.82 -6.01 5.33
CA LEU A 530 12.45 -6.43 5.55
C LEU A 530 11.56 -5.19 5.49
N SER A 531 10.71 -5.10 4.47
CA SER A 531 9.67 -4.08 4.38
C SER A 531 8.34 -4.72 4.70
N THR A 532 7.75 -4.34 5.83
CA THR A 532 6.56 -4.99 6.38
C THR A 532 5.40 -4.00 6.49
N SER A 533 4.18 -4.51 6.35
CA SER A 533 3.00 -3.71 6.65
C SER A 533 1.83 -4.60 7.04
N GLN A 534 1.04 -4.09 7.97
CA GLN A 534 -0.14 -4.75 8.50
C GLN A 534 -1.41 -4.15 7.91
N LEU A 535 -2.31 -5.00 7.44
CA LEU A 535 -3.69 -4.62 7.12
C LEU A 535 -4.59 -5.82 7.34
N SER A 536 -5.66 -5.63 8.13
CA SER A 536 -6.62 -6.69 8.44
C SER A 536 -8.02 -6.29 8.03
N SER A 537 -8.63 -7.12 7.19
CA SER A 537 -10.06 -7.11 6.89
C SER A 537 -10.56 -8.56 6.94
N GLU A 538 -11.77 -8.74 7.48
CA GLU A 538 -12.46 -10.03 7.41
C GLU A 538 -13.05 -10.30 6.02
N HIS A 539 -13.00 -9.35 5.09
CA HIS A 539 -13.46 -9.50 3.71
C HIS A 539 -12.34 -9.83 2.72
N PHE A 540 -11.06 -9.69 3.11
CA PHE A 540 -9.92 -9.93 2.21
C PHE A 540 -9.31 -11.31 2.45
N GLU A 541 -9.02 -12.05 1.38
CA GLU A 541 -8.27 -13.31 1.37
C GLU A 541 -6.75 -13.14 1.37
N GLY A 542 -6.28 -11.90 1.29
CA GLY A 542 -4.88 -11.51 1.33
C GLY A 542 -4.66 -10.16 0.69
N TRP A 543 -3.44 -9.65 0.81
CA TRP A 543 -2.99 -8.42 0.18
C TRP A 543 -1.47 -8.43 0.05
N GLY A 544 -0.90 -7.56 -0.79
CA GLY A 544 0.53 -7.60 -1.04
C GLY A 544 1.11 -6.38 -1.75
N PHE A 545 2.43 -6.30 -1.72
CA PHE A 545 3.30 -5.35 -2.41
C PHE A 545 4.71 -5.98 -2.59
N SER A 546 5.59 -5.35 -3.38
CA SER A 546 6.96 -5.84 -3.64
C SER A 546 7.91 -5.58 -2.47
N GLU A 547 9.07 -6.23 -2.49
CA GLU A 547 10.26 -5.73 -1.77
C GLU A 547 10.69 -4.34 -2.24
N VAL A 548 11.37 -3.58 -1.35
CA VAL A 548 11.79 -2.19 -1.59
C VAL A 548 13.29 -2.04 -1.86
N VAL A 549 14.06 -3.12 -1.72
CA VAL A 549 15.48 -3.22 -2.06
C VAL A 549 15.76 -4.58 -2.69
N PRO A 550 16.74 -4.70 -3.61
CA PRO A 550 17.00 -5.94 -4.34
C PRO A 550 17.37 -7.15 -3.46
N ASP A 551 17.96 -6.90 -2.30
CA ASP A 551 18.41 -7.89 -1.31
C ASP A 551 17.49 -7.95 -0.09
N GLY A 552 16.22 -7.57 -0.24
CA GLY A 552 15.21 -7.58 0.81
C GLY A 552 13.92 -8.32 0.45
N TYR A 553 13.03 -8.39 1.43
CA TYR A 553 11.69 -8.97 1.32
C TYR A 553 10.60 -7.91 1.49
N GLY A 554 9.53 -8.02 0.72
CA GLY A 554 8.25 -7.35 0.95
C GLY A 554 7.29 -8.30 1.66
N ILE A 555 6.81 -7.92 2.86
CA ILE A 555 5.98 -8.77 3.71
C ILE A 555 4.71 -8.02 4.13
N ALA A 556 3.65 -8.21 3.36
CA ALA A 556 2.31 -7.80 3.76
C ALA A 556 1.68 -8.90 4.62
N TYR A 557 1.00 -8.53 5.71
CA TYR A 557 0.33 -9.51 6.56
C TYR A 557 -1.04 -9.07 7.04
N THR A 558 -1.89 -10.08 7.23
CA THR A 558 -3.25 -9.98 7.74
C THR A 558 -3.39 -10.88 8.96
N ILE A 559 -3.95 -10.33 10.03
CA ILE A 559 -4.22 -11.05 11.27
C ILE A 559 -5.74 -11.16 11.42
N ARG A 560 -6.28 -12.33 11.10
CA ARG A 560 -7.70 -12.68 11.27
C ARG A 560 -7.95 -13.19 12.68
N LYS A 561 -9.22 -13.44 13.00
CA LYS A 561 -9.64 -14.02 14.28
C LYS A 561 -8.85 -15.28 14.67
N ASP A 562 -8.71 -16.21 13.74
CA ASP A 562 -8.22 -17.58 13.93
C ASP A 562 -7.05 -17.96 12.99
N SER A 563 -6.57 -17.03 12.17
CA SER A 563 -5.49 -17.27 11.22
C SER A 563 -4.61 -16.04 11.02
N VAL A 564 -3.39 -16.26 10.51
CA VAL A 564 -2.46 -15.23 10.05
C VAL A 564 -2.10 -15.52 8.60
N ILE A 565 -2.14 -14.52 7.73
CA ILE A 565 -1.79 -14.65 6.31
C ILE A 565 -0.63 -13.69 6.03
N LEU A 566 0.44 -14.19 5.40
CA LEU A 566 1.58 -13.38 4.96
C LEU A 566 1.81 -13.56 3.47
N HIS A 567 1.95 -12.44 2.75
CA HIS A 567 2.42 -12.38 1.37
C HIS A 567 3.88 -11.97 1.37
N ILE A 568 4.76 -12.87 0.94
CA ILE A 568 6.22 -12.72 1.01
C ILE A 568 6.78 -12.63 -0.41
N ALA A 569 7.12 -11.42 -0.83
CA ALA A 569 7.77 -11.12 -2.10
C ALA A 569 9.28 -10.92 -1.90
N ALA A 570 10.04 -11.34 -2.89
CA ALA A 570 11.47 -11.06 -3.00
C ALA A 570 11.90 -11.10 -4.47
N MET A 571 13.06 -10.53 -4.78
CA MET A 571 13.68 -10.71 -6.09
C MET A 571 14.39 -12.08 -6.20
N LYS A 572 14.50 -12.57 -7.44
CA LYS A 572 15.33 -13.69 -7.90
C LYS A 572 16.58 -13.09 -8.55
N ASN A 573 17.64 -12.95 -7.78
CA ASN A 573 18.88 -12.30 -8.19
C ASN A 573 20.08 -12.91 -7.45
N GLU A 574 21.25 -12.27 -7.55
CA GLU A 574 22.51 -12.72 -6.97
C GLU A 574 22.50 -12.87 -5.44
N PHE A 575 21.55 -12.25 -4.74
CA PHE A 575 21.45 -12.36 -3.27
C PHE A 575 20.83 -13.69 -2.81
N GLY A 576 20.27 -14.49 -3.72
CA GLY A 576 19.80 -15.84 -3.42
C GLY A 576 18.66 -15.91 -2.39
N LEU A 577 17.86 -14.85 -2.28
CA LEU A 577 16.68 -14.82 -1.40
C LEU A 577 15.66 -15.89 -1.81
N ASN A 578 14.88 -16.37 -0.84
CA ASN A 578 13.88 -17.42 -1.09
C ASN A 578 12.65 -17.22 -0.19
N SER A 579 11.53 -16.84 -0.81
CA SER A 579 10.27 -16.56 -0.10
C SER A 579 9.69 -17.82 0.57
N ASP A 580 9.89 -19.01 0.01
CA ASP A 580 9.45 -20.28 0.61
C ASP A 580 10.22 -20.62 1.88
N HIS A 581 11.54 -20.39 1.88
CA HIS A 581 12.38 -20.63 3.06
C HIS A 581 12.01 -19.67 4.20
N LEU A 582 11.81 -18.38 3.89
CA LEU A 582 11.39 -17.42 4.91
C LEU A 582 9.99 -17.75 5.44
N ALA A 583 9.04 -18.12 4.56
CA ALA A 583 7.72 -18.59 4.97
C ALA A 583 7.79 -19.80 5.92
N HIS A 584 8.66 -20.77 5.63
CA HIS A 584 8.87 -21.93 6.48
C HIS A 584 9.27 -21.53 7.91
N TYR A 585 10.31 -20.70 8.04
CA TYR A 585 10.80 -20.31 9.37
C TYR A 585 9.85 -19.35 10.12
N ILE A 586 9.08 -18.51 9.42
CA ILE A 586 8.02 -17.72 10.07
C ILE A 586 6.91 -18.63 10.62
N LYS A 587 6.52 -19.67 9.87
CA LYS A 587 5.53 -20.66 10.35
C LYS A 587 6.03 -21.39 11.59
N GLU A 588 7.30 -21.80 11.60
CA GLU A 588 7.94 -22.42 12.77
C GLU A 588 7.94 -21.47 13.96
N ALA A 589 8.41 -20.22 13.76
CA ALA A 589 8.44 -19.18 14.78
C ALA A 589 7.06 -18.94 15.43
N LEU A 590 5.98 -18.86 14.64
CA LEU A 590 4.61 -18.73 15.16
C LEU A 590 4.25 -19.88 16.12
N GLY A 591 4.60 -21.12 15.75
CA GLY A 591 4.37 -22.31 16.57
C GLY A 591 5.19 -22.31 17.86
N GLU A 592 6.50 -22.07 17.76
CA GLU A 592 7.42 -22.06 18.90
C GLU A 592 7.08 -20.97 19.91
N MET A 593 6.81 -19.75 19.44
CA MET A 593 6.41 -18.63 20.29
C MET A 593 5.14 -18.96 21.09
N ARG A 594 4.15 -19.55 20.43
CA ARG A 594 2.93 -20.02 21.09
C ARG A 594 3.22 -21.08 22.15
N LEU A 595 4.00 -22.10 21.80
CA LEU A 595 4.34 -23.20 22.71
C LEU A 595 5.10 -22.71 23.94
N ALA A 596 6.08 -21.82 23.76
CA ALA A 596 6.86 -21.25 24.86
C ALA A 596 5.96 -20.53 25.88
N VAL A 597 5.01 -19.73 25.41
CA VAL A 597 4.08 -19.00 26.29
C VAL A 597 3.11 -19.96 27.00
N LEU A 598 2.54 -20.93 26.28
CA LEU A 598 1.61 -21.89 26.88
C LEU A 598 2.28 -22.75 27.95
N ALA A 599 3.48 -23.26 27.67
CA ALA A 599 4.25 -24.06 28.61
C ALA A 599 4.69 -23.24 29.84
N SER A 600 5.13 -21.98 29.65
CA SER A 600 5.43 -21.07 30.77
C SER A 600 4.19 -20.84 31.67
N LYS A 601 3.01 -20.58 31.09
CA LYS A 601 1.77 -20.41 31.86
C LYS A 601 1.34 -21.68 32.60
N LEU A 602 1.52 -22.85 31.99
CA LEU A 602 1.21 -24.13 32.62
C LEU A 602 2.09 -24.37 33.85
N LYS A 603 3.40 -24.13 33.73
CA LYS A 603 4.33 -24.29 34.85
C LYS A 603 4.02 -23.32 35.99
N GLU A 604 3.70 -22.06 35.68
CA GLU A 604 3.22 -21.07 36.66
C GLU A 604 1.97 -21.58 37.41
N ALA A 605 0.98 -22.12 36.69
CA ALA A 605 -0.24 -22.65 37.29
C ALA A 605 0.01 -23.87 38.19
N THR A 606 0.92 -24.77 37.81
CA THR A 606 1.29 -25.94 38.64
C THR A 606 2.12 -25.56 39.86
N SER A 607 2.86 -24.45 39.82
CA SER A 607 3.69 -23.97 40.93
C SER A 607 2.92 -23.17 41.99
N LYS A 608 1.68 -22.76 41.70
CA LYS A 608 0.78 -22.04 42.61
C LYS A 608 -0.55 -22.78 42.71
N PRO A 609 -0.66 -23.85 43.53
CA PRO A 609 -1.93 -24.51 43.77
C PRO A 609 -2.92 -23.46 44.30
N LYS A 610 -4.09 -23.34 43.67
CA LYS A 610 -5.19 -22.54 44.22
C LYS A 610 -5.58 -23.20 45.55
N LEU A 611 -5.26 -22.55 46.66
CA LEU A 611 -5.79 -22.86 48.00
C LEU A 611 -7.29 -22.61 48.05
#